data_AF-A0A7X9QTZ7-F1
#
_entry.id   AF-A0A7X9QTZ7-F1
#
_cell.length_a   1.000
_cell.length_b   1.000
_cell.length_c   1.000
_cell.angle_alpha   90.00
_cell.angle_beta   90.00
_cell.angle_gamma   90.00
#
_symmetry.space_group_name_H-M   'P 1'
#
loop_
_entity.id
_entity.type
_entity.pdbx_description
1 polymer ?
#
loop_
_entity_poly.entity_id
_entity_poly.type
_entity_poly.pdbx_seq_one_letter_code
_entity_poly.pdbx_strand_id
1 'polypeptide(L)'
;MNETSHSVQLTVEQQISEMKTYNIYHFFFIAFIGGVIPIMVLGTKNANWFNIPKKYSYSIIAVGIILLLSKYWMFHLVFSGALLIKAQVVRYGYKFACLLYYYLYLVILTKPYKQHINSHGELTPIIKPAVTWIIVGIIVEFALLRLAFA
;
A
#
# COMPACT_ATOMS: atom_id res chain seq x y z
N MET A 1 13.95 -18.50 -34.24
CA MET A 1 13.06 -17.65 -33.42
C MET A 1 12.46 -18.57 -32.36
N ASN A 2 12.59 -18.38 -31.04
CA ASN A 2 13.04 -17.20 -30.30
C ASN A 2 13.37 -17.52 -28.82
N GLU A 3 13.81 -18.73 -28.44
CA GLU A 3 13.99 -19.10 -27.02
C GLU A 3 15.10 -18.31 -26.31
N THR A 4 16.24 -18.09 -26.97
CA THR A 4 17.38 -17.32 -26.43
C THR A 4 17.10 -15.83 -26.30
N SER A 5 16.33 -15.26 -27.20
CA SER A 5 15.83 -13.88 -27.14
C SER A 5 14.76 -13.70 -26.06
N HIS A 6 13.96 -14.72 -25.76
CA HIS A 6 12.96 -14.66 -24.69
C HIS A 6 13.63 -14.74 -23.30
N SER A 7 14.68 -15.54 -23.14
CA SER A 7 15.45 -15.59 -21.88
C SER A 7 16.30 -14.33 -21.66
N VAL A 8 16.87 -13.75 -22.72
CA VAL A 8 17.56 -12.44 -22.63
C VAL A 8 16.57 -11.31 -22.31
N GLN A 9 15.38 -11.29 -22.92
CA GLN A 9 14.34 -10.30 -22.58
C GLN A 9 13.84 -10.44 -21.14
N LEU A 10 13.65 -11.66 -20.63
CA LEU A 10 13.30 -11.89 -19.22
C LEU A 10 14.40 -11.40 -18.28
N THR A 11 15.67 -11.61 -18.62
CA THR A 11 16.82 -11.17 -17.83
C THR A 11 16.93 -9.64 -17.81
N VAL A 12 16.70 -8.99 -18.96
CA VAL A 12 16.73 -7.53 -19.09
C VAL A 12 15.51 -6.89 -18.42
N GLU A 13 14.30 -7.43 -18.56
CA GLU A 13 13.13 -6.95 -17.81
C GLU A 13 13.29 -7.16 -16.30
N GLN A 14 13.90 -8.26 -15.86
CA GLN A 14 14.22 -8.48 -14.44
C GLN A 14 15.26 -7.46 -13.95
N GLN A 15 16.35 -7.23 -14.68
CA GLN A 15 17.33 -6.20 -14.31
C GLN A 15 16.74 -4.78 -14.33
N ILE A 16 15.88 -4.47 -15.31
CA ILE A 16 15.16 -3.20 -15.36
C ILE A 16 14.15 -3.10 -14.22
N SER A 17 13.52 -4.21 -13.79
CA SER A 17 12.65 -4.24 -12.60
C SER A 17 13.44 -4.08 -11.30
N GLU A 18 14.70 -4.53 -11.25
CA GLU A 18 15.60 -4.28 -10.12
C GLU A 18 16.07 -2.82 -10.06
N MET A 19 16.01 -2.09 -11.18
CA MET A 19 16.34 -0.67 -11.27
C MET A 19 15.16 0.29 -11.09
N LYS A 20 13.92 -0.20 -10.93
CA LYS A 20 12.72 0.63 -10.78
C LYS A 20 12.31 0.76 -9.32
N THR A 21 12.20 2.00 -8.85
CA THR A 21 11.53 2.27 -7.57
C THR A 21 10.50 3.38 -7.68
N TYR A 22 9.50 3.35 -6.80
CA TYR A 22 8.58 4.47 -6.67
C TYR A 22 9.15 5.54 -5.74
N ASN A 23 8.76 6.79 -6.00
CA ASN A 23 9.04 7.87 -5.06
C ASN A 23 8.26 7.64 -3.75
N ILE A 24 9.00 7.31 -2.68
CA ILE A 24 8.43 6.94 -1.36
C ILE A 24 7.62 8.07 -0.70
N TYR A 25 7.89 9.34 -1.03
CA TYR A 25 7.18 10.47 -0.43
C TYR A 25 5.74 10.61 -0.93
N HIS A 26 5.47 10.12 -2.14
CA HIS A 26 4.12 10.14 -2.70
C HIS A 26 3.18 9.15 -2.01
N PHE A 27 3.72 8.15 -1.29
CA PHE A 27 2.90 7.27 -0.47
C PHE A 27 2.15 8.02 0.62
N PHE A 28 2.63 9.17 1.10
CA PHE A 28 1.90 10.00 2.06
C PHE A 28 0.51 10.39 1.53
N PHE A 29 0.46 10.92 0.30
CA PHE A 29 -0.80 11.31 -0.34
C PHE A 29 -1.70 10.11 -0.60
N ILE A 30 -1.11 8.98 -0.99
CA ILE A 30 -1.82 7.72 -1.21
C ILE A 30 -2.43 7.21 0.10
N ALA A 31 -1.74 7.32 1.23
CA ALA A 31 -2.25 6.99 2.57
C ALA A 31 -3.48 7.84 2.89
N PHE A 32 -3.33 9.14 2.67
CA PHE A 32 -4.27 10.13 3.15
C PHE A 32 -5.57 10.17 2.34
N ILE A 33 -5.46 9.95 1.02
CA ILE A 33 -6.59 9.98 0.08
C ILE A 33 -7.12 8.57 -0.14
N GLY A 34 -6.22 7.62 -0.42
CA GLY A 34 -6.55 6.26 -0.84
C GLY A 34 -6.74 5.24 0.28
N GLY A 35 -6.25 5.53 1.49
CA GLY A 35 -6.33 4.62 2.62
C GLY A 35 -5.33 3.46 2.56
N VAL A 36 -5.64 2.40 3.30
CA VAL A 36 -4.69 1.29 3.56
C VAL A 36 -4.45 0.41 2.33
N ILE A 37 -5.48 0.12 1.53
CA ILE A 37 -5.40 -0.80 0.38
C ILE A 37 -4.34 -0.38 -0.64
N PRO A 38 -4.38 0.83 -1.24
CA PRO A 38 -3.41 1.22 -2.24
C PRO A 38 -1.98 1.31 -1.69
N ILE A 39 -1.81 1.73 -0.42
CA ILE A 39 -0.50 1.69 0.23
C ILE A 39 0.02 0.27 0.37
N MET A 40 -0.82 -0.65 0.85
CA MET A 40 -0.42 -2.02 1.09
C MET A 40 0.06 -2.68 -0.20
N VAL A 41 -0.67 -2.49 -1.31
CA VAL A 41 -0.29 -3.08 -2.60
C VAL A 41 0.97 -2.42 -3.17
N LEU A 42 1.00 -1.09 -3.28
CA LEU A 42 2.13 -0.38 -3.87
C LEU A 42 3.38 -0.46 -3.01
N GLY A 43 3.22 -0.45 -1.69
CA GLY A 43 4.31 -0.49 -0.72
C GLY A 43 4.94 -1.86 -0.71
N THR A 44 4.13 -2.92 -0.80
CA THR A 44 4.62 -4.30 -0.98
C THR A 44 5.32 -4.46 -2.32
N LYS A 45 4.76 -3.91 -3.41
CA LYS A 45 5.43 -3.93 -4.72
C LYS A 45 6.79 -3.24 -4.67
N ASN A 46 6.87 -2.09 -4.01
CA ASN A 46 8.12 -1.35 -3.83
C ASN A 46 9.11 -2.11 -2.94
N ALA A 47 8.63 -2.77 -1.88
CA ALA A 47 9.46 -3.61 -1.01
C ALA A 47 10.03 -4.82 -1.76
N ASN A 48 9.25 -5.42 -2.65
CA ASN A 48 9.70 -6.52 -3.51
C ASN A 48 10.77 -6.05 -4.51
N TRP A 49 10.64 -4.85 -5.09
CA TRP A 49 11.68 -4.27 -5.95
C TRP A 49 13.00 -4.05 -5.22
N PHE A 50 12.95 -3.69 -3.94
CA PHE A 50 14.14 -3.60 -3.09
C PHE A 50 14.63 -4.96 -2.54
N ASN A 51 14.05 -6.08 -2.98
CA ASN A 51 14.36 -7.42 -2.47
C ASN A 51 14.32 -7.50 -0.93
N ILE A 52 13.40 -6.76 -0.30
CA ILE A 52 13.24 -6.79 1.16
C ILE A 52 12.80 -8.19 1.58
N PRO A 53 13.33 -8.75 2.69
CA PRO A 53 12.95 -10.08 3.15
C PRO A 53 11.44 -10.20 3.32
N LYS A 54 10.86 -11.26 2.75
CA LYS A 54 9.41 -11.50 2.72
C LYS A 54 8.75 -11.40 4.10
N LYS A 55 9.47 -11.71 5.18
CA LYS A 55 9.02 -11.56 6.56
C LYS A 55 8.51 -10.14 6.84
N TYR A 56 9.26 -9.10 6.43
CA TYR A 56 8.85 -7.71 6.66
C TYR A 56 7.64 -7.34 5.80
N SER A 57 7.64 -7.73 4.51
CA SER A 57 6.48 -7.50 3.63
C SER A 57 5.21 -8.14 4.18
N TYR A 58 5.27 -9.39 4.64
CA TYR A 58 4.13 -10.08 5.25
C TYR A 58 3.66 -9.44 6.55
N SER A 59 4.59 -9.02 7.42
CA SER A 59 4.23 -8.31 8.65
C SER A 59 3.49 -7.00 8.36
N ILE A 60 3.93 -6.23 7.37
CA ILE A 60 3.25 -4.98 7.03
C ILE A 60 1.87 -5.25 6.43
N ILE A 61 1.74 -6.23 5.52
CA ILE A 61 0.44 -6.65 4.97
C ILE A 61 -0.52 -7.06 6.09
N ALA A 62 -0.05 -7.85 7.06
CA ALA A 62 -0.87 -8.26 8.20
C ALA A 62 -1.36 -7.05 9.02
N VAL A 63 -0.50 -6.06 9.27
CA VAL A 63 -0.90 -4.80 9.92
C VAL A 63 -1.94 -4.04 9.09
N GLY A 64 -1.79 -4.00 7.76
CA GLY A 64 -2.78 -3.40 6.86
C GLY A 64 -4.14 -4.08 6.93
N ILE A 65 -4.18 -5.42 6.95
CA ILE A 65 -5.42 -6.18 7.12
C ILE A 65 -6.08 -5.88 8.47
N ILE A 66 -5.30 -5.85 9.56
CA ILE A 66 -5.81 -5.50 10.89
C ILE A 66 -6.40 -4.08 10.90
N LEU A 67 -5.74 -3.12 10.26
CA LEU A 67 -6.26 -1.74 10.14
C LEU A 67 -7.57 -1.67 9.35
N LEU A 68 -7.72 -2.47 8.30
CA LEU A 68 -8.98 -2.56 7.58
C LEU A 68 -10.08 -3.18 8.46
N LEU A 69 -9.81 -4.33 9.09
CA LEU A 69 -10.78 -5.01 9.95
C LEU A 69 -11.24 -4.15 11.13
N SER A 70 -10.30 -3.49 11.81
CA SER A 70 -10.60 -2.58 12.92
C SER A 70 -11.47 -1.40 12.51
N LYS A 71 -11.27 -0.84 11.30
CA LYS A 71 -12.17 0.18 10.74
C LYS A 71 -13.60 -0.36 10.61
N TYR A 72 -13.80 -1.51 9.97
CA TYR A 72 -15.14 -2.08 9.80
C TYR A 72 -15.80 -2.38 11.13
N TRP A 73 -15.06 -2.97 12.05
CA TRP A 73 -15.58 -3.34 13.36
C TRP A 73 -16.00 -2.11 14.17
N MET A 74 -15.20 -1.04 14.17
CA MET A 74 -15.55 0.23 14.80
C MET A 74 -16.77 0.89 14.14
N PHE A 75 -16.85 0.88 12.82
CA PHE A 75 -18.04 1.40 12.11
C PHE A 75 -19.29 0.60 12.47
N HIS A 76 -19.21 -0.73 12.48
CA HIS A 76 -20.32 -1.59 12.88
C HIS A 76 -20.80 -1.29 14.30
N LEU A 77 -19.88 -1.15 15.27
CA LEU A 77 -20.23 -0.82 16.66
C LEU A 77 -20.87 0.57 16.83
N VAL A 78 -20.48 1.56 16.02
CA VAL A 78 -21.11 2.88 16.01
C VAL A 78 -22.52 2.80 15.40
N PHE A 79 -22.70 2.06 14.31
CA PHE A 79 -24.00 1.90 13.66
C PHE A 79 -24.98 1.06 14.47
N SER A 80 -24.52 0.05 15.20
CA SER A 80 -25.36 -0.76 16.09
C SER A 80 -25.77 -0.01 17.38
N GLY A 81 -25.29 1.23 17.58
CA GLY A 81 -25.57 2.02 18.77
C GLY A 81 -24.80 1.59 20.01
N ALA A 82 -23.90 0.60 19.89
CA ALA A 82 -23.08 0.11 21.01
C ALA A 82 -22.03 1.16 21.46
N LEU A 83 -21.57 2.01 20.53
CA LEU A 83 -20.68 3.13 20.82
C LEU A 83 -21.37 4.47 20.55
N LEU A 84 -21.50 5.29 21.61
CA LEU A 84 -21.98 6.68 21.54
C LEU A 84 -20.90 7.64 20.99
N ILE A 85 -20.11 7.18 20.03
CA ILE A 85 -19.03 7.96 19.40
C ILE A 85 -19.49 8.40 18.03
N LYS A 86 -19.26 9.68 17.69
CA LYS A 86 -19.57 10.19 16.35
C LYS A 86 -18.74 9.44 15.30
N ALA A 87 -19.38 9.02 14.21
CA ALA A 87 -18.71 8.38 13.07
C ALA A 87 -17.53 9.20 12.50
N GLN A 88 -17.57 10.53 12.65
CA GLN A 88 -16.48 11.43 12.29
C GLN A 88 -15.18 11.12 13.06
N VAL A 89 -15.27 10.81 14.35
CA VAL A 89 -14.10 10.49 15.19
C VAL A 89 -13.45 9.20 14.71
N VAL A 90 -14.25 8.16 14.41
CA VAL A 90 -13.75 6.89 13.84
C VAL A 90 -13.07 7.14 12.49
N ARG A 91 -13.66 7.98 11.64
CA ARG A 91 -13.08 8.34 10.33
C ARG A 91 -11.73 9.06 10.46
N TYR A 92 -11.61 10.03 11.37
CA TYR A 92 -10.35 10.74 11.61
C TYR A 92 -9.30 9.84 12.27
N GLY A 93 -9.70 9.01 13.24
CA GLY A 93 -8.82 8.01 13.87
C GLY A 93 -8.24 7.03 12.85
N TYR A 94 -9.07 6.52 11.94
CA TYR A 94 -8.61 5.67 10.85
C TYR A 94 -7.63 6.38 9.91
N LYS A 95 -7.89 7.64 9.55
CA LYS A 95 -6.94 8.42 8.74
C LYS A 95 -5.59 8.58 9.44
N PHE A 96 -5.60 8.85 10.74
CA PHE A 96 -4.37 8.93 11.53
C PHE A 96 -3.62 7.59 11.55
N ALA A 97 -4.34 6.48 11.69
CA ALA A 97 -3.77 5.14 11.61
C ALA A 97 -3.17 4.83 10.21
N CYS A 98 -3.80 5.30 9.13
CA CYS A 98 -3.24 5.21 7.78
C CYS A 98 -1.93 5.98 7.64
N LEU A 99 -1.83 7.17 8.25
CA LEU A 99 -0.59 7.95 8.26
C LEU A 99 0.51 7.25 9.06
N LEU A 100 0.17 6.63 10.20
CA LEU A 100 1.12 5.82 10.97
C LEU A 100 1.58 4.59 10.18
N TYR A 101 0.67 3.96 9.43
CA TYR A 101 0.99 2.84 8.55
C TYR A 101 1.90 3.24 7.39
N TYR A 102 1.68 4.42 6.80
CA TYR A 102 2.62 5.02 5.86
C TYR A 102 4.00 5.24 6.50
N TYR A 103 4.05 5.76 7.72
CA TYR A 103 5.32 5.99 8.42
C TYR A 103 6.11 4.69 8.62
N LEU A 104 5.44 3.57 8.94
CA LEU A 104 6.07 2.25 9.00
C LEU A 104 6.71 1.86 7.66
N TYR A 105 5.97 2.03 6.55
CA TYR A 105 6.52 1.81 5.21
C TYR A 105 7.71 2.72 4.92
N LEU A 106 7.63 3.99 5.31
CA LEU A 106 8.71 4.95 5.11
C LEU A 106 9.97 4.51 5.85
N VAL A 107 9.89 4.14 7.12
CA VAL A 107 11.06 3.68 7.89
C VAL A 107 11.72 2.46 7.25
N ILE A 108 10.91 1.51 6.76
CA ILE A 108 11.41 0.26 6.15
C ILE A 108 12.02 0.53 4.77
N LEU A 109 11.40 1.38 3.96
CA LEU A 109 11.83 1.67 2.60
C LEU A 109 12.91 2.76 2.52
N THR A 110 13.08 3.61 3.53
CA THR A 110 14.05 4.73 3.48
C THR A 110 15.48 4.25 3.29
N LYS A 111 15.88 3.16 3.98
CA LYS A 111 17.24 2.61 3.86
C LYS A 111 17.55 2.15 2.43
N PRO A 112 16.79 1.22 1.82
CA PRO A 112 17.06 0.77 0.45
C PRO A 112 16.80 1.88 -0.59
N TYR A 113 15.86 2.79 -0.35
CA TYR A 113 15.59 3.92 -1.24
C TYR A 113 16.78 4.88 -1.37
N LYS A 114 17.41 5.25 -0.25
CA LYS A 114 18.62 6.11 -0.28
C LYS A 114 19.78 5.44 -1.01
N GLN A 115 19.96 4.14 -0.79
CA GLN A 115 20.98 3.36 -1.48
C GLN A 115 20.73 3.32 -2.99
N HIS A 116 19.47 3.19 -3.41
CA HIS A 116 19.09 3.14 -4.82
C HIS A 116 19.23 4.49 -5.55
N ILE A 117 18.85 5.60 -4.91
CA ILE A 117 19.06 6.95 -5.47
C ILE A 117 20.55 7.26 -5.65
N ASN A 118 21.38 6.88 -4.69
CA ASN A 118 22.82 7.12 -4.77
C ASN A 118 23.50 6.31 -5.90
N SER A 119 22.85 5.23 -6.36
CA SER A 119 23.32 4.37 -7.46
C SER A 119 22.72 4.74 -8.83
N HIS A 120 22.16 5.95 -9.00
CA HIS A 120 21.48 6.40 -10.24
C HIS A 120 20.25 5.57 -10.63
N GLY A 121 19.55 4.96 -9.66
CA GLY A 121 18.33 4.20 -9.92
C GLY A 121 17.19 5.05 -10.50
N GLU A 122 16.37 4.45 -11.38
CA GLU A 122 15.30 5.15 -12.08
C GLU A 122 14.04 5.28 -11.21
N LEU A 123 13.54 6.52 -11.10
CA LEU A 123 12.29 6.80 -10.39
C LEU A 123 11.09 6.64 -11.32
N THR A 124 10.18 5.75 -10.95
CA THR A 124 8.91 5.56 -11.65
C THR A 124 7.79 6.38 -11.00
N PRO A 125 6.89 6.98 -11.81
CA PRO A 125 5.77 7.73 -11.29
C PRO A 125 4.72 6.79 -10.67
N ILE A 126 4.49 6.93 -9.36
CA ILE A 126 3.55 6.09 -8.60
C ILE A 126 2.08 6.51 -8.76
N ILE A 127 1.80 7.72 -9.27
CA ILE A 127 0.45 8.30 -9.27
C ILE A 127 -0.52 7.46 -10.11
N LYS A 128 -0.12 7.04 -11.33
CA LYS A 128 -0.96 6.23 -12.22
C LYS A 128 -1.43 4.92 -11.56
N PRO A 129 -0.51 4.04 -11.09
CA PRO A 129 -0.94 2.81 -10.44
C PRO A 129 -1.68 3.09 -9.12
N ALA A 130 -1.35 4.17 -8.41
CA ALA A 130 -2.08 4.55 -7.21
C ALA A 130 -3.55 4.86 -7.46
N VAL A 131 -3.88 5.66 -8.48
CA VAL A 131 -5.27 5.97 -8.82
C VAL A 131 -6.06 4.70 -9.12
N THR A 132 -5.48 3.76 -9.87
CA THR A 132 -6.14 2.46 -10.13
C THR A 132 -6.45 1.71 -8.84
N TRP A 133 -5.48 1.60 -7.93
CA TRP A 133 -5.68 0.90 -6.65
C TRP A 133 -6.58 1.66 -5.68
N ILE A 134 -6.67 2.98 -5.78
CA ILE A 134 -7.65 3.78 -5.02
C ILE A 134 -9.06 3.42 -5.48
N ILE A 135 -9.31 3.36 -6.79
CA ILE A 135 -10.62 2.99 -7.34
C ILE A 135 -11.00 1.56 -6.89
N VAL A 136 -10.07 0.61 -7.01
CA VAL A 136 -10.27 -0.76 -6.52
C VAL A 136 -10.57 -0.77 -5.02
N GLY A 137 -9.83 0.02 -4.23
CA GLY A 137 -10.07 0.18 -2.81
C GLY A 137 -11.48 0.66 -2.50
N ILE A 138 -11.97 1.68 -3.20
CA ILE A 138 -13.33 2.19 -3.02
C ILE A 138 -14.38 1.11 -3.32
N ILE A 139 -14.21 0.35 -4.40
CA ILE A 139 -15.13 -0.74 -4.78
C ILE A 139 -15.15 -1.84 -3.70
N VAL A 140 -13.97 -2.26 -3.23
CA VAL A 140 -13.84 -3.26 -2.16
C VAL A 140 -14.47 -2.75 -0.88
N GLU A 141 -14.23 -1.48 -0.52
CA GLU A 141 -14.84 -0.91 0.68
C GLU A 141 -16.37 -0.84 0.59
N PHE A 142 -16.89 -0.45 -0.56
CA PHE A 142 -18.33 -0.40 -0.78
C PHE A 142 -18.97 -1.80 -0.71
N ALA A 143 -18.33 -2.81 -1.30
CA ALA A 143 -18.81 -4.19 -1.26
C ALA A 143 -18.81 -4.74 0.18
N LEU A 144 -17.74 -4.48 0.95
CA LEU A 144 -17.65 -4.91 2.34
C LEU A 144 -18.69 -4.22 3.23
N LEU A 145 -18.93 -2.92 3.03
CA LEU A 145 -20.00 -2.22 3.73
C LEU A 145 -21.36 -2.82 3.38
N ARG A 146 -21.63 -3.09 2.10
CA ARG A 146 -22.89 -3.73 1.68
C ARG A 146 -23.09 -5.08 2.34
N LEU A 147 -22.06 -5.93 2.43
CA LEU A 147 -22.14 -7.21 3.11
C LEU A 147 -22.32 -7.09 4.62
N ALA A 148 -21.71 -6.09 5.26
CA ALA A 148 -21.82 -5.90 6.71
C ALA A 148 -23.19 -5.35 7.16
N PHE A 149 -23.95 -4.75 6.24
CA PHE A 149 -25.26 -4.13 6.51
C PHE A 149 -26.42 -4.76 5.72
N ALA A 150 -26.17 -5.82 4.95
CA ALA A 150 -27.19 -6.64 4.30
C ALA A 150 -27.61 -7.78 5.25
#